data_AF-A0A0D2NH21-F1
#
_entry.id   AF-A0A0D2NH21-F1
#
_cell.length_a   1.000
_cell.length_b   1.000
_cell.length_c   1.000
_cell.angle_alpha   90.00
_cell.angle_beta   90.00
_cell.angle_gamma   90.00
#
_symmetry.space_group_name_H-M   'P 1'
#
loop_
_entity.id
_entity.type
_entity.pdbx_description
1 polymer ?
#
loop_
_entity_poly.entity_id
_entity_poly.type
_entity_poly.pdbx_seq_one_letter_code
_entity_poly.pdbx_strand_id
1 'polypeptide(L)'
;MMSHLAPLSDCRRVLSFPPKTPDCSVLKRIGELFQTHQRKATRAYLHAEEDVQAALNPAGFKVTKREMTATSFYFSRLLEAVRS
;
A
#
# COMPACT_ATOMS: atom_id res chain seq x y z
N MET A 1 -10.46 -2.41 6.73
CA MET A 1 -9.36 -2.03 7.64
C MET A 1 -9.34 -0.52 7.89
N MET A 2 -9.32 0.32 6.84
CA MET A 2 -9.41 1.79 6.98
C MET A 2 -10.61 2.28 7.80
N SER A 3 -11.80 1.70 7.62
CA SER A 3 -13.02 2.13 8.32
C SER A 3 -13.00 1.92 9.83
N HIS A 4 -12.21 0.97 10.34
CA HIS A 4 -12.09 0.72 11.77
C HIS A 4 -11.02 1.60 12.42
N LEU A 5 -9.97 1.92 11.67
CA LEU A 5 -8.92 2.83 12.13
C LEU A 5 -9.40 4.29 12.07
N ALA A 6 -10.28 4.63 11.10
CA ALA A 6 -10.94 5.93 10.88
C ALA A 6 -11.35 6.72 12.14
N PRO A 7 -12.07 6.14 13.11
CA PRO A 7 -12.46 6.83 14.34
C PRO A 7 -11.33 7.01 15.36
N LEU A 8 -10.23 6.24 15.29
CA LEU A 8 -9.14 6.26 16.30
C LEU A 8 -8.09 7.36 16.05
N SER A 9 -8.26 8.21 15.04
CA SER A 9 -7.30 9.27 14.75
C SER A 9 -8.03 10.59 14.59
N ASP A 10 -7.69 11.53 15.46
CA ASP A 10 -8.36 12.82 15.57
C ASP A 10 -7.86 13.80 14.51
N CYS A 11 -6.53 13.92 14.34
CA CYS A 11 -5.95 14.99 13.52
C CYS A 11 -5.22 14.47 12.26
N ARG A 12 -4.36 13.46 12.40
CA ARG A 12 -3.41 13.05 11.37
C ARG A 12 -3.28 11.53 11.32
N ARG A 13 -3.23 10.98 10.12
CA ARG A 13 -2.88 9.58 9.84
C ARG A 13 -1.68 9.51 8.93
N VAL A 14 -0.77 8.62 9.26
CA VAL A 14 0.33 8.22 8.40
C VAL A 14 0.15 6.75 8.10
N LEU A 15 0.10 6.39 6.82
CA LEU A 15 -0.03 5.01 6.37
C LEU A 15 1.12 4.67 5.42
N SER A 16 1.78 3.55 5.67
CA SER A 16 2.76 2.96 4.74
C SER A 16 2.18 1.68 4.14
N PHE A 17 2.20 1.54 2.83
CA PHE A 17 1.74 0.33 2.14
C PHE A 17 2.65 -0.02 0.96
N PRO A 18 2.76 -1.31 0.59
CA PRO A 18 3.53 -1.70 -0.58
C PRO A 18 2.78 -1.24 -1.84
N PRO A 19 3.36 -0.31 -2.63
CA PRO A 19 2.71 0.16 -3.84
C PRO A 19 2.66 -0.96 -4.86
N LYS A 20 1.57 -1.04 -5.60
CA LYS A 20 1.49 -1.92 -6.77
C LYS A 20 2.35 -1.38 -7.91
N THR A 21 3.66 -1.62 -7.83
CA THR A 21 4.60 -1.30 -8.91
C THR A 21 4.68 -2.43 -9.93
N PRO A 22 4.90 -2.10 -11.22
CA PRO A 22 5.09 -3.10 -12.27
C PRO A 22 6.30 -4.00 -11.99
N ASP A 23 7.36 -3.48 -11.36
CA ASP A 23 8.57 -4.23 -11.00
C ASP A 23 8.27 -5.42 -10.09
N CYS A 24 7.45 -5.21 -9.05
CA CYS A 24 7.00 -6.27 -8.15
C CYS A 24 6.18 -7.35 -8.89
N SER A 25 5.46 -6.97 -9.94
CA SER A 25 4.68 -7.91 -10.75
C SER A 25 5.57 -8.75 -11.67
N VAL A 26 6.64 -8.17 -12.21
CA VAL A 26 7.65 -8.87 -13.01
C VAL A 26 8.45 -9.85 -12.14
N LEU A 27 8.95 -9.39 -10.98
CA LEU A 27 9.63 -10.25 -9.99
C LEU A 27 8.78 -11.45 -9.58
N LYS A 28 7.47 -11.21 -9.35
CA LYS A 28 6.54 -12.29 -9.02
C LYS A 28 6.38 -13.29 -10.18
N ARG A 29 6.22 -12.81 -11.42
CA ARG A 29 6.14 -13.68 -12.61
C ARG A 29 7.40 -14.50 -12.84
N ILE A 30 8.57 -13.89 -12.66
CA ILE A 30 9.85 -14.61 -12.74
C ILE A 30 9.88 -15.69 -11.65
N GLY A 31 9.51 -15.36 -10.41
CA GLY A 31 9.45 -16.32 -9.31
C GLY A 31 8.43 -17.46 -9.53
N GLU A 32 7.31 -17.20 -10.18
CA GLU A 32 6.30 -18.22 -10.54
C GLU A 32 6.83 -19.22 -11.57
N LEU A 33 7.74 -18.81 -12.47
CA LEU A 33 8.34 -19.68 -13.49
C LEU A 33 9.22 -20.79 -12.89
N PHE A 34 9.75 -20.57 -11.69
CA PHE A 34 10.63 -21.51 -10.97
C PHE A 34 9.91 -22.23 -9.81
N GLN A 35 8.60 -22.02 -9.62
CA GLN A 35 7.86 -22.59 -8.50
C GLN A 35 7.23 -23.94 -8.81
N THR A 36 7.83 -24.99 -8.26
CA THR A 36 7.27 -26.35 -8.21
C THR A 36 6.15 -26.42 -7.15
N HIS A 37 4.94 -26.08 -7.57
CA HIS A 37 3.64 -26.56 -7.09
C HIS A 37 3.13 -26.38 -5.64
N GLN A 38 3.86 -25.89 -4.63
CA GLN A 38 3.26 -25.79 -3.27
C GLN A 38 3.53 -24.54 -2.42
N ARG A 39 4.34 -23.57 -2.86
CA ARG A 39 4.60 -22.36 -2.06
C ARG A 39 4.37 -21.10 -2.87
N LYS A 40 3.37 -20.31 -2.48
CA LYS A 40 3.06 -19.01 -3.09
C LYS A 40 4.28 -18.08 -2.99
N ALA A 41 4.79 -17.63 -4.14
CA ALA A 41 5.92 -16.71 -4.28
C ALA A 41 5.98 -15.60 -3.23
N THR A 42 4.86 -14.93 -2.98
CA THR A 42 4.72 -13.86 -1.98
C THR A 42 3.22 -13.61 -1.74
N ARG A 43 2.76 -13.57 -0.48
CA ARG A 43 1.39 -13.13 -0.10
C ARG A 43 1.35 -11.62 0.20
N ALA A 44 1.99 -10.80 -0.63
CA ALA A 44 1.92 -9.35 -0.48
C ALA A 44 0.64 -8.82 -1.14
N TYR A 45 -0.19 -8.13 -0.36
CA TYR A 45 -1.35 -7.39 -0.87
C TYR A 45 -0.85 -6.03 -1.33
N LEU A 46 -0.60 -5.91 -2.63
CA LEU A 46 -0.21 -4.66 -3.25
C LEU A 46 -1.43 -3.77 -3.38
N HIS A 47 -1.31 -2.53 -2.94
CA HIS A 47 -2.39 -1.54 -3.03
C HIS A 47 -1.99 -0.44 -4.01
N ALA A 48 -2.92 -0.08 -4.90
CA ALA A 48 -2.77 1.14 -5.69
C ALA A 48 -3.01 2.34 -4.77
N GLU A 49 -2.29 3.44 -5.03
CA GLU A 49 -2.47 4.66 -4.25
C GLU A 49 -3.90 5.21 -4.36
N GLU A 50 -4.48 5.12 -5.56
CA GLU A 50 -5.85 5.54 -5.85
C GLU A 50 -6.87 4.80 -4.99
N ASP A 51 -6.72 3.48 -4.84
CA ASP A 51 -7.60 2.66 -3.99
C ASP A 51 -7.50 3.07 -2.52
N VAL A 52 -6.29 3.39 -2.04
CA VAL A 52 -6.06 3.83 -0.67
C VAL A 52 -6.64 5.22 -0.44
N GLN A 53 -6.50 6.14 -1.40
CA GLN A 53 -7.09 7.47 -1.33
C GLN A 53 -8.63 7.40 -1.41
N ALA A 54 -9.19 6.56 -2.27
CA ALA A 54 -10.62 6.30 -2.36
C ALA A 54 -11.19 5.72 -1.06
N ALA A 55 -10.41 4.91 -0.33
CA ALA A 55 -10.81 4.40 0.98
C ALA A 55 -10.70 5.43 2.11
N LEU A 56 -9.88 6.48 1.96
CA LEU A 56 -9.71 7.57 2.93
C LEU A 56 -10.77 8.68 2.77
N ASN A 57 -11.22 8.93 1.55
CA ASN A 57 -12.27 9.91 1.24
C ASN A 57 -13.56 9.72 2.06
N PRO A 58 -14.20 8.52 2.14
CA PRO A 58 -15.41 8.32 2.93
C PRO A 58 -15.18 8.44 4.44
N ALA A 59 -13.92 8.37 4.88
CA ALA A 59 -13.55 8.56 6.27
C ALA A 59 -13.29 10.04 6.63
N GLY A 60 -13.43 10.98 5.69
CA GLY A 60 -13.20 12.41 5.91
C GLY A 60 -11.72 12.80 6.02
N PHE A 61 -10.81 11.99 5.46
CA PHE A 61 -9.38 12.28 5.48
C PHE A 61 -8.90 12.71 4.09
N LYS A 62 -8.16 13.83 4.03
CA LYS A 62 -7.53 14.35 2.82
C LYS A 62 -6.03 14.10 2.84
N VAL A 63 -5.48 13.53 1.78
CA VAL A 63 -4.03 13.28 1.65
C VAL A 63 -3.30 14.62 1.48
N THR A 64 -2.36 14.90 2.38
CA THR A 64 -1.55 16.14 2.41
C THR A 64 -0.14 15.93 1.92
N LYS A 65 0.50 14.80 2.27
CA LYS A 65 1.87 14.47 1.83
C LYS A 65 1.96 13.04 1.29
N ARG A 66 2.88 12.86 0.37
CA ARG A 66 3.17 11.61 -0.32
C ARG A 66 4.67 11.41 -0.35
N GLU A 67 5.13 10.28 0.15
CA GLU A 67 6.52 9.86 0.07
C GLU A 67 6.62 8.43 -0.45
N MET A 68 7.73 8.12 -1.11
CA MET A 68 8.01 6.79 -1.65
C MET A 68 9.41 6.37 -1.26
N THR A 69 9.50 5.32 -0.46
CA THR A 69 10.75 4.63 -0.18
C THR A 69 10.91 3.51 -1.20
N ALA A 70 11.87 3.64 -2.11
CA ALA A 70 12.20 2.64 -3.12
C ALA A 70 13.67 2.24 -2.97
N THR A 71 13.90 1.05 -2.43
CA THR A 71 15.24 0.43 -2.33
C THR A 71 15.27 -0.85 -3.15
N SER A 72 16.41 -1.54 -3.21
CA SER A 72 16.57 -2.75 -4.03
C SER A 72 15.55 -3.86 -3.74
N PHE A 73 15.06 -3.96 -2.50
CA PHE A 73 14.14 -5.03 -2.10
C PHE A 73 12.97 -4.55 -1.22
N TYR A 74 12.96 -3.28 -0.82
CA TYR A 74 11.90 -2.71 0.01
C TYR A 74 11.26 -1.51 -0.66
N PHE A 75 9.96 -1.66 -0.97
CA PHE A 75 9.12 -0.64 -1.57
C PHE A 75 7.98 -0.31 -0.63
N SER A 76 7.93 0.94 -0.18
CA SER A 76 6.88 1.42 0.71
C SER A 76 6.44 2.80 0.26
N ARG A 77 5.14 2.96 0.01
CA ARG A 77 4.51 4.24 -0.26
C ARG A 77 3.87 4.73 1.02
N LEU A 78 4.25 5.94 1.40
CA LEU A 78 3.87 6.57 2.65
C LEU A 78 2.93 7.75 2.33
N LEU A 79 1.71 7.67 2.86
CA LEU A 79 0.71 8.71 2.73
C LEU A 79 0.43 9.33 4.08
N GLU A 80 0.46 10.65 4.11
CA GLU A 80 -0.05 11.43 5.21
C GLU A 80 -1.44 11.95 4.85
N ALA A 81 -2.43 11.67 5.68
CA ALA A 81 -3.79 12.17 5.54
C ALA A 81 -4.23 12.91 6.79
N VAL A 82 -4.81 14.09 6.61
CA VAL A 82 -5.30 14.96 7.69
C VAL A 82 -6.83 14.96 7.62
N ARG A 83 -7.49 14.92 8.79
CA ARG A 83 -8.95 14.99 8.86
C ARG A 83 -9.39 16.40 8.44
N SER A 84 -10.29 16.47 7.46
CA SER A 84 -10.85 17.71 6.90
C SER A 84 -12.29 17.91 7.31
#